data_AF-A0A2N5XXF9-F1
#
_entry.id   AF-A0A2N5XXF9-F1
#
_cell.length_a   1.000
_cell.length_b   1.000
_cell.length_c   1.000
_cell.angle_alpha   90.00
_cell.angle_beta   90.00
_cell.angle_gamma   90.00
#
_symmetry.space_group_name_H-M   'P 1'
#
loop_
_entity.id
_entity.type
_entity.pdbx_description
1 polymer ?
#
loop_
_entity_poly.entity_id
_entity_poly.type
_entity_poly.pdbx_seq_one_letter_code
_entity_poly.pdbx_strand_id
1 'polypeptide(L)'
;MNSDQGSQFTSSDWIQTLTDADVKISMPLGDASHHLPVIDGRERWVDNRMIERLWRSIKYECIYLNAFETGSEARIGIAKWITYYNAERPHSSHGILTPNEAYDTTITIEKIAA
;
A
#
# COMPACT_ATOMS: atom_id res chain seq x y z
N MET A 1 -1.19 2.98 -9.50
CA MET A 1 -0.28 2.35 -8.53
C MET A 1 0.83 3.31 -8.18
N ASN A 2 0.99 3.58 -6.88
CA ASN A 2 2.14 4.28 -6.33
C ASN A 2 3.01 3.26 -5.58
N SER A 3 4.31 3.31 -5.80
CA SER A 3 5.30 2.47 -5.12
C SER A 3 6.62 3.24 -5.01
N ASP A 4 7.51 2.77 -4.14
CA ASP A 4 8.88 3.26 -4.15
C ASP A 4 9.58 2.94 -5.49
N GLN A 5 10.74 3.56 -5.71
CA GLN A 5 11.55 3.40 -6.92
C GLN A 5 12.58 2.27 -6.78
N GLY A 6 12.35 1.31 -5.89
CA GLY A 6 13.18 0.12 -5.75
C GLY A 6 13.15 -0.74 -7.02
N SER A 7 14.24 -1.46 -7.27
CA SER A 7 14.44 -2.23 -8.50
C SER A 7 13.32 -3.24 -8.81
N GLN A 8 12.66 -3.76 -7.78
CA GLN A 8 11.52 -4.67 -7.93
C GLN A 8 10.29 -4.02 -8.58
N PHE A 9 10.09 -2.70 -8.38
CA PHE A 9 8.95 -1.94 -8.92
C PHE A 9 9.31 -1.13 -10.18
N THR A 10 10.56 -1.22 -10.63
CA THR A 10 11.03 -0.65 -11.90
C THR A 10 11.37 -1.73 -12.92
N SER A 11 11.07 -3.01 -12.63
CA SER A 11 11.30 -4.12 -13.56
C SER A 11 10.31 -4.08 -14.72
N SER A 12 10.72 -4.60 -15.88
CA SER A 12 9.85 -4.71 -17.07
C SER A 12 8.59 -5.49 -16.77
N ASP A 13 8.72 -6.58 -16.02
CA ASP A 13 7.62 -7.49 -15.71
C ASP A 13 6.56 -6.79 -14.84
N TRP A 14 7.00 -5.98 -13.88
CA TRP A 14 6.11 -5.16 -13.06
C TRP A 14 5.35 -4.12 -13.88
N ILE A 15 6.06 -3.37 -14.72
CA ILE A 15 5.48 -2.31 -15.56
C ILE A 15 4.48 -2.92 -16.55
N GLN A 16 4.85 -4.03 -17.20
CA GLN A 16 3.98 -4.69 -18.18
C GLN A 16 2.70 -5.21 -17.51
N THR A 17 2.82 -5.88 -16.36
CA THR A 17 1.66 -6.41 -15.62
C THR A 17 0.65 -5.32 -15.28
N LEU A 18 1.13 -4.15 -14.83
CA LEU A 18 0.26 -3.02 -14.50
C LEU A 18 -0.33 -2.35 -15.74
N THR A 19 0.43 -2.27 -16.83
CA THR A 19 -0.04 -1.73 -18.11
C THR A 19 -1.13 -2.60 -18.70
N ASP A 20 -0.96 -3.93 -18.68
CA ASP A 20 -1.96 -4.90 -19.16
C ASP A 20 -3.27 -4.85 -18.36
N ALA A 21 -3.18 -4.45 -17.09
CA ALA A 21 -4.32 -4.24 -16.21
C ALA A 21 -4.93 -2.82 -16.29
N ASP A 22 -4.46 -1.97 -17.22
CA ASP A 22 -4.84 -0.56 -17.36
C ASP A 22 -4.64 0.27 -16.07
N VAL A 23 -3.65 -0.10 -15.26
CA VAL A 23 -3.32 0.58 -14.01
C VAL A 23 -2.26 1.66 -14.27
N LYS A 24 -2.64 2.92 -14.15
CA LYS A 24 -1.71 4.06 -14.23
C LYS A 24 -0.63 3.97 -13.15
N ILE A 25 0.63 4.12 -13.52
CA ILE A 25 1.78 4.10 -12.60
C ILE A 25 2.20 5.55 -12.31
N SER A 26 2.35 5.94 -11.04
CA SER A 26 2.69 7.33 -10.66
C SER A 26 4.20 7.62 -10.60
N MET A 27 5.06 6.68 -11.01
CA MET A 27 6.51 6.91 -11.12
C MET A 27 6.92 7.40 -12.50
N PRO A 28 7.99 8.24 -12.63
CA PRO A 28 8.47 8.67 -13.91
C PRO A 28 9.18 7.45 -14.48
N LEU A 29 8.46 6.68 -15.29
CA LEU A 29 9.05 5.64 -16.09
C LEU A 29 9.88 6.36 -17.13
N GLY A 30 11.19 6.10 -17.17
CA GLY A 30 11.99 6.57 -18.28
C GLY A 30 11.39 6.03 -19.57
N ASP A 31 11.28 6.89 -20.58
CA ASP A 31 11.08 6.44 -21.94
C ASP A 31 12.15 5.38 -22.23
N ALA A 32 11.74 4.17 -22.63
CA ALA A 32 12.66 3.11 -23.05
C ALA A 32 13.58 3.52 -24.22
N SER A 33 13.33 4.69 -24.82
CA SER A 33 13.97 5.25 -26.01
C SER A 33 14.81 6.51 -25.74
N HIS A 34 14.62 7.24 -24.63
CA HIS A 34 15.38 8.47 -24.33
C HIS A 34 15.65 8.64 -22.83
N HIS A 35 16.93 8.79 -22.52
CA HIS A 35 17.56 9.26 -21.27
C HIS A 35 16.74 9.13 -19.97
N LEU A 36 17.27 8.28 -19.08
CA LEU A 36 16.96 8.13 -17.66
C LEU A 36 16.36 9.42 -17.05
N PRO A 37 15.11 9.40 -16.56
CA PRO A 37 14.56 10.52 -15.82
C PRO A 37 15.41 10.68 -14.56
N VAL A 38 15.95 11.89 -14.39
CA VAL A 38 16.73 12.26 -13.22
C VAL A 38 15.87 12.08 -11.97
N ILE A 39 16.38 11.29 -11.04
CA ILE A 39 15.77 11.02 -9.74
C ILE A 39 15.81 12.31 -8.93
N ASP A 40 14.67 13.00 -8.81
CA ASP A 40 14.50 13.98 -7.73
C ASP A 40 13.76 13.30 -6.58
N GLY A 41 14.51 12.86 -5.57
CA GLY A 41 14.01 12.14 -4.40
C GLY A 41 13.15 12.99 -3.45
N ARG A 42 12.83 14.22 -3.82
CA ARG A 42 12.21 15.22 -2.94
C ARG A 42 10.69 15.14 -2.82
N GLU A 43 9.98 14.50 -3.76
CA GLU A 43 8.52 14.66 -3.87
C GLU A 43 7.67 13.41 -3.56
N ARG A 44 8.27 12.27 -3.17
CA ARG A 44 7.55 10.98 -3.05
C ARG A 44 7.38 10.41 -1.64
N TRP A 45 8.01 11.02 -0.64
CA TRP A 45 7.91 10.56 0.74
C TRP A 45 6.50 10.72 1.32
N VAL A 46 5.74 11.72 0.86
CA VAL A 46 4.36 11.95 1.30
C VAL A 46 3.47 10.76 0.95
N ASP A 47 3.63 10.23 -0.26
CA ASP A 47 2.86 9.09 -0.74
C ASP A 47 3.19 7.82 0.04
N ASN A 48 4.47 7.62 0.40
CA ASN A 48 4.89 6.45 1.16
C ASN A 48 4.54 6.53 2.66
N ARG A 49 4.23 7.73 3.18
CA ARG A 49 3.94 7.95 4.61
C ARG A 49 2.78 7.08 5.11
N MET A 50 1.78 6.83 4.27
CA MET A 50 0.61 6.05 4.66
C MET A 50 0.98 4.56 4.86
N ILE A 51 1.72 3.98 3.91
CA ILE A 51 2.15 2.59 4.02
C ILE A 51 3.19 2.41 5.15
N GLU A 52 4.08 3.38 5.36
CA GLU A 52 5.02 3.37 6.49
C GLU A 52 4.31 3.37 7.85
N ARG A 53 3.22 4.12 7.99
CA ARG A 53 2.39 4.11 9.21
C ARG A 53 1.73 2.75 9.45
N LEU A 54 1.23 2.11 8.40
CA LEU A 54 0.72 0.74 8.48
C LEU A 54 1.82 -0.22 8.94
N TRP A 55 2.99 -0.18 8.29
CA TRP A 55 4.14 -1.01 8.63
C TRP A 55 4.66 -0.82 10.05
N ARG A 56 4.61 0.40 10.57
CA ARG A 56 4.93 0.65 11.97
C ARG A 56 3.92 -0.02 12.89
N SER A 57 2.62 0.11 12.59
CA SER A 57 1.56 -0.46 13.44
C SER A 57 1.67 -1.99 13.52
N ILE A 58 1.79 -2.68 12.38
CA ILE A 58 1.92 -4.15 12.37
C ILE A 58 3.18 -4.64 13.10
N LYS A 59 4.30 -3.92 12.96
CA LYS A 59 5.55 -4.30 13.63
C LYS A 59 5.40 -4.26 15.15
N TYR A 60 4.90 -3.15 15.68
CA TYR A 60 4.80 -2.94 17.13
C TYR A 60 3.63 -3.67 17.78
N GLU A 61 2.52 -3.85 17.07
CA GLU A 61 1.29 -4.41 17.64
C GLU A 61 1.14 -5.91 17.36
N CYS A 62 1.93 -6.49 16.44
CA CYS A 62 1.87 -7.92 16.11
C CYS A 62 3.26 -8.55 16.13
N ILE A 63 4.15 -8.14 15.23
CA ILE A 63 5.40 -8.89 14.96
C ILE A 63 6.32 -8.91 16.19
N TYR A 64 6.53 -7.76 16.83
CA TYR A 64 7.43 -7.66 17.98
C TYR A 64 6.86 -8.25 19.26
N LEU A 65 5.53 -8.44 19.35
CA LEU A 65 4.88 -9.02 20.54
C LEU A 65 4.78 -10.55 20.49
N ASN A 66 4.71 -11.14 19.29
CA ASN A 66 4.35 -12.56 19.15
C ASN A 66 5.53 -13.50 18.86
N ALA A 67 6.74 -12.98 18.64
CA ALA A 67 7.99 -13.75 18.47
C ALA A 67 7.81 -15.09 17.70
N PHE A 68 7.21 -15.03 16.51
CA PHE A 68 6.85 -16.22 15.73
C PHE A 68 8.05 -17.15 15.46
N GLU A 69 7.88 -18.44 15.70
CA GLU A 69 8.95 -19.44 15.52
C GLU A 69 9.03 -19.88 14.06
N THR A 70 7.90 -19.87 13.35
CA THR A 70 7.83 -20.28 11.94
C THR A 70 7.17 -19.24 11.04
N GLY A 71 7.50 -19.30 9.74
CA GLY A 71 6.83 -18.47 8.73
C GLY A 71 5.32 -18.75 8.62
N SER A 72 4.86 -19.97 8.93
CA SER A 72 3.43 -20.30 8.93
C SER A 72 2.68 -19.62 10.07
N GLU A 73 3.26 -19.60 11.27
CA GLU A 73 2.71 -18.85 12.41
C GLU A 73 2.70 -17.36 12.13
N ALA A 74 3.79 -16.81 11.57
CA ALA A 74 3.86 -15.41 11.19
C ALA A 74 2.76 -15.05 10.19
N ARG A 75 2.53 -15.89 9.16
CA ARG A 75 1.43 -15.68 8.20
C ARG A 75 0.07 -15.64 8.88
N ILE A 76 -0.22 -16.58 9.79
CA ILE A 76 -1.51 -16.64 10.50
C ILE A 76 -1.67 -15.43 11.43
N GLY A 77 -0.65 -15.08 12.20
CA GLY A 77 -0.67 -13.95 13.13
C GLY A 77 -0.83 -12.61 12.41
N ILE A 78 -0.08 -12.41 11.32
CA ILE A 78 -0.19 -11.22 10.46
C ILE A 78 -1.58 -11.15 9.81
N ALA A 79 -2.12 -12.25 9.27
CA ALA A 79 -3.44 -12.26 8.66
C ALA A 79 -4.54 -11.89 9.67
N LYS A 80 -4.46 -12.43 10.90
CA LYS A 80 -5.37 -12.05 11.99
C LYS A 80 -5.27 -10.56 12.32
N TRP A 81 -4.05 -10.03 12.44
CA TRP A 81 -3.84 -8.61 12.72
C TRP A 81 -4.37 -7.70 11.60
N ILE A 82 -4.16 -8.06 10.34
CA ILE A 82 -4.69 -7.32 9.18
C ILE A 82 -6.22 -7.32 9.18
N THR A 83 -6.83 -8.47 9.49
CA THR A 83 -8.30 -8.59 9.58
C THR A 83 -8.85 -7.64 10.64
N TYR A 84 -8.27 -7.67 11.84
CA TYR A 84 -8.61 -6.75 12.92
C TYR A 84 -8.41 -5.27 12.51
N TYR A 85 -7.26 -4.94 11.91
CA TYR A 85 -6.94 -3.57 11.50
C TYR A 85 -7.98 -3.01 10.52
N ASN A 86 -8.42 -3.82 9.56
CA ASN A 86 -9.34 -3.39 8.51
C ASN A 86 -10.82 -3.43 8.91
N ALA A 87 -11.23 -4.39 9.75
CA ALA A 87 -12.64 -4.66 10.03
C ALA A 87 -13.10 -4.17 11.42
N GLU A 88 -12.20 -3.97 12.37
CA GLU A 88 -12.56 -3.71 13.77
C GLU A 88 -11.94 -2.44 14.34
N ARG A 89 -10.77 -2.02 13.84
CA ARG A 89 -10.06 -0.84 14.38
C ARG A 89 -10.63 0.47 13.81
N PRO A 90 -11.22 1.35 14.62
CA PRO A 90 -11.63 2.67 14.16
C PRO A 90 -10.43 3.62 14.01
N HIS A 91 -10.46 4.46 12.99
CA HIS A 91 -9.41 5.46 12.72
C HIS A 91 -9.97 6.88 12.79
N SER A 92 -9.35 7.75 13.59
CA SER A 92 -9.74 9.17 13.67
C SER A 92 -9.63 9.90 12.33
N SER A 93 -8.67 9.52 11.49
CA SER A 93 -8.52 10.04 10.13
C SER A 93 -9.70 9.71 9.21
N HIS A 94 -10.49 8.69 9.54
CA HIS A 94 -11.66 8.26 8.78
C HIS A 94 -12.98 8.61 9.50
N GLY A 95 -12.96 9.55 10.46
CA GLY A 95 -14.15 9.91 11.21
C GLY A 95 -14.63 8.80 12.16
N ILE A 96 -13.70 8.02 12.73
CA ILE A 96 -13.97 6.88 13.63
C ILE A 96 -14.52 5.64 12.90
N LEU A 97 -14.53 5.64 11.57
CA LEU A 97 -14.79 4.43 10.78
C LEU A 97 -13.56 3.51 10.74
N THR A 98 -13.82 2.22 10.56
CA THR A 98 -12.80 1.24 10.18
C THR A 98 -12.36 1.44 8.73
N PRO A 99 -11.18 0.94 8.32
CA PRO A 99 -10.75 1.04 6.92
C PRO A 99 -11.74 0.43 5.93
N ASN A 100 -12.36 -0.71 6.27
CA ASN A 100 -13.38 -1.33 5.41
C ASN A 100 -14.61 -0.43 5.27
N GLU A 101 -15.16 0.10 6.36
CA GLU A 101 -16.32 0.98 6.31
C GLU A 101 -16.04 2.26 5.52
N ALA A 102 -14.85 2.85 5.70
CA ALA A 102 -14.45 4.04 4.95
C ALA A 102 -14.32 3.75 3.44
N TYR A 103 -13.76 2.60 3.08
CA TYR A 103 -13.65 2.16 1.68
C TYR A 103 -15.01 1.91 1.04
N ASP A 104 -15.90 1.19 1.72
CA ASP A 104 -17.24 0.88 1.23
C ASP A 104 -18.10 2.15 1.07
N THR A 105 -17.98 3.10 2.00
CA THR A 105 -18.62 4.41 1.91
C THR A 105 -18.14 5.18 0.69
N THR A 106 -16.83 5.15 0.41
CA THR A 106 -16.23 5.84 -0.73
C THR A 106 -16.74 5.26 -2.06
N ILE A 107 -16.75 3.93 -2.20
CA ILE A 107 -17.30 3.25 -3.39
C ILE A 107 -18.77 3.61 -3.60
N THR A 108 -19.54 3.67 -2.51
CA THR A 108 -20.97 3.97 -2.60
C THR A 108 -21.21 5.38 -3.11
N ILE A 109 -20.42 6.37 -2.65
CA ILE A 109 -20.51 7.76 -3.13
C ILE A 109 -20.12 7.85 -4.61
N GLU A 110 -19.02 7.21 -5.02
CA GLU A 110 -18.57 7.22 -6.41
C GLU A 110 -19.61 6.62 -7.37
N LYS A 111 -20.26 5.52 -6.97
CA LYS A 111 -21.34 4.90 -7.76
C LYS A 111 -22.59 5.76 -7.89
N ILE A 112 -22.89 6.61 -6.91
CA ILE A 112 -24.04 7.52 -6.95
C ILE A 112 -23.71 8.77 -7.81
N ALA A 113 -22.44 9.14 -7.90
CA ALA A 113 -21.98 10.33 -8.62
C ALA A 113 -21.65 10.09 -10.12
N ALA A 114 -21.62 8.83 -10.56
CA ALA A 114 -21.37 8.41 -11.96
C ALA A 114 -22.68 8.16 -12.72
#